data_AF-A0A0Q4N2I6-F1
#
_entry.id   AF-A0A0Q4N2I6-F1
#
_cell.length_a   1.000
_cell.length_b   1.000
_cell.length_c   1.000
_cell.angle_alpha   90.00
_cell.angle_beta   90.00
_cell.angle_gamma   90.00
#
_symmetry.space_group_name_H-M   'P 1'
#
loop_
_entity.id
_entity.type
_entity.pdbx_description
1 polymer ?
#
loop_
_entity_poly.entity_id
_entity_poly.type
_entity_poly.pdbx_seq_one_letter_code
_entity_poly.pdbx_strand_id
1 'polypeptide(L)' 'MSSESDSPVSSDEEVCTIIGKAVVDLSMTGQPVNKATLGLKLLAMADQDHDDERILLYWIARRAINQPHKFAEARY' A
#
# COMPACT_ATOMS: atom_id res chain seq x y z
N MET A 1 3.88 -32.00 0.32
CA MET A 1 4.27 -30.88 -0.55
C MET A 1 2.98 -30.33 -1.12
N SER A 2 2.34 -29.42 -0.39
CA SER A 2 1.11 -28.78 -0.85
C SER A 2 1.51 -27.68 -1.80
N SER A 3 1.18 -27.83 -3.07
CA SER A 3 1.19 -26.76 -4.06
C SER A 3 0.07 -25.78 -3.68
N GLU A 4 0.40 -24.79 -2.86
CA GLU A 4 -0.42 -23.58 -2.77
C GLU A 4 -0.36 -22.92 -4.14
N SER A 5 -1.48 -22.99 -4.85
CA SER A 5 -1.71 -22.20 -6.04
C SER A 5 -1.61 -20.73 -5.65
N ASP A 6 -0.51 -20.08 -6.03
CA ASP A 6 -0.41 -18.62 -6.16
C ASP A 6 -1.47 -18.19 -7.18
N SER A 7 -2.70 -18.01 -6.72
CA SER A 7 -3.63 -17.13 -7.39
C SER A 7 -2.94 -15.76 -7.43
N PRO A 8 -2.85 -15.08 -8.59
CA PRO A 8 -2.24 -13.76 -8.64
C PRO A 8 -2.97 -12.91 -7.61
N VAL A 9 -2.26 -12.51 -6.55
CA VAL A 9 -2.81 -11.63 -5.52
C VAL A 9 -3.29 -10.40 -6.28
N SER A 10 -4.57 -10.05 -6.11
CA SER A 10 -5.12 -8.89 -6.80
C SER A 10 -4.32 -7.66 -6.39
N SER A 11 -3.91 -6.82 -7.35
CA SER A 11 -3.16 -5.58 -7.09
C SER A 11 -3.80 -4.71 -6.01
N ASP A 12 -5.11 -4.79 -5.84
CA ASP A 12 -5.87 -4.06 -4.81
C ASP A 12 -5.62 -4.59 -3.39
N GLU A 13 -5.48 -5.91 -3.24
CA GLU A 13 -5.17 -6.55 -1.96
C GLU A 13 -3.74 -6.23 -1.54
N GLU A 14 -2.80 -6.21 -2.49
CA GLU A 14 -1.42 -5.79 -2.24
C GLU A 14 -1.34 -4.32 -1.84
N VAL A 15 -2.08 -3.45 -2.53
CA VAL A 15 -2.18 -2.02 -2.19
C VAL A 15 -2.75 -1.83 -0.78
N CYS A 16 -3.81 -2.55 -0.42
CA CYS A 16 -4.37 -2.50 0.93
C CYS A 16 -3.38 -3.00 1.98
N THR A 17 -2.65 -4.07 1.67
CA THR A 17 -1.60 -4.62 2.53
C THR A 17 -0.47 -3.63 2.75
N ILE A 18 -0.03 -2.94 1.69
CA ILE A 18 0.99 -1.87 1.75
C ILE A 18 0.52 -0.72 2.64
N ILE A 19 -0.72 -0.26 2.47
CA ILE A 19 -1.29 0.80 3.31
C ILE A 19 -1.34 0.34 4.78
N GLY A 20 -1.78 -0.89 5.04
CA GLY A 20 -1.81 -1.48 6.38
C GLY A 20 -0.43 -1.51 7.04
N LYS A 21 0.60 -1.96 6.31
CA LYS A 21 1.99 -1.94 6.78
C LYS A 21 2.46 -0.52 7.13
N ALA A 22 2.17 0.46 6.27
CA ALA A 22 2.53 1.85 6.54
C ALA A 22 1.84 2.41 7.80
N VAL A 23 0.57 2.06 8.05
CA VAL A 23 -0.15 2.43 9.28
C VAL A 23 0.49 1.82 10.52
N VAL A 24 0.83 0.52 10.47
CA VAL A 24 1.50 -0.17 11.59
C VAL A 24 2.85 0.46 11.89
N ASP A 25 3.67 0.70 10.88
CA ASP A 25 4.99 1.33 11.04
C ASP A 25 4.91 2.73 11.67
N LEU A 26 3.98 3.57 11.21
CA LEU A 26 3.76 4.89 11.79
C LEU A 26 3.32 4.78 13.26
N SER A 27 2.45 3.82 13.56
CA SER A 27 1.99 3.57 14.93
C SER A 27 3.12 3.10 15.84
N MET A 28 3.97 2.18 15.38
CA MET A 28 5.11 1.67 16.14
C MET A 28 6.18 2.74 16.40
N THR A 29 6.32 3.70 15.48
CA THR A 29 7.25 4.83 15.62
C THR A 29 6.66 6.03 16.36
N GLY A 30 5.41 5.92 16.84
CA GLY A 30 4.71 7.02 17.54
C GLY A 30 4.36 8.21 16.65
N GLN A 31 4.43 8.06 15.32
CA GLN A 31 4.05 9.10 14.39
C GLN A 31 2.53 9.18 14.24
N PRO A 32 1.97 10.39 14.03
CA PRO A 32 0.54 10.54 13.77
C PRO A 32 0.11 9.71 12.55
N VAL A 33 -0.99 8.97 12.64
CA VAL A 33 -1.58 8.25 11.50
C VAL A 33 -2.61 9.17 10.84
N ASN A 34 -2.19 9.91 9.83
CA ASN A 34 -3.07 10.74 9.02
C ASN A 34 -2.64 10.73 7.55
N LYS A 35 -3.43 11.37 6.69
CA LYS A 35 -3.21 11.36 5.23
C LYS A 35 -1.81 11.86 4.83
N ALA A 36 -1.30 12.91 5.49
CA ALA A 36 -0.01 13.50 5.15
C ALA A 36 1.14 12.56 5.54
N THR A 37 1.12 12.04 6.77
CA THR A 37 2.16 11.13 7.27
C THR A 37 2.16 9.78 6.56
N LEU A 38 0.98 9.23 6.24
CA LEU A 38 0.87 8.04 5.38
C LEU A 38 1.43 8.29 3.98
N GLY A 39 1.12 9.44 3.37
CA GLY A 39 1.64 9.80 2.06
C GLY A 39 3.18 9.89 2.04
N LEU A 40 3.78 10.45 3.10
CA LEU A 40 5.24 10.52 3.27
C LEU A 40 5.86 9.16 3.56
N LYS A 41 5.22 8.32 4.38
CA LYS A 41 5.70 6.98 4.68
C LYS A 41 5.74 6.11 3.42
N LEU A 42 4.69 6.16 2.59
CA LEU A 42 4.64 5.41 1.33
C LEU A 42 5.69 5.90 0.32
N LEU A 43 6.01 7.20 0.31
CA LEU A 43 7.16 7.74 -0.44
C LEU A 43 8.47 7.11 0.02
N ALA A 44 8.73 7.19 1.33
CA ALA A 44 9.96 6.66 1.90
C ALA A 44 10.10 5.15 1.66
N MET A 45 8.99 4.41 1.68
CA MET A 45 8.99 2.98 1.34
C MET A 45 9.34 2.74 -0.14
N ALA A 46 8.80 3.56 -1.06
CA ALA A 46 9.14 3.47 -2.47
C ALA A 46 10.61 3.81 -2.76
N ASP A 47 11.15 4.83 -2.10
CA ASP A 47 12.54 5.26 -2.25
C ASP A 47 13.56 4.21 -1.72
N GLN A 48 13.11 3.30 -0.86
CA GLN A 48 13.92 2.24 -0.24
C GLN A 48 13.77 0.89 -0.95
N ASP A 49 12.80 0.75 -1.86
CA ASP A 49 12.57 -0.49 -2.59
C ASP A 49 13.41 -0.52 -3.88
N HIS A 50 13.69 -1.71 -4.38
CA HIS A 50 14.48 -1.94 -5.60
C HIS A 50 13.70 -2.71 -6.66
N ASP A 51 12.49 -3.16 -6.32
CA ASP A 51 11.58 -3.83 -7.24
C ASP A 51 10.64 -2.80 -7.88
N ASP A 52 10.78 -2.60 -9.20
CA ASP A 52 10.01 -1.64 -9.97
C ASP A 52 8.49 -1.90 -9.90
N GLU A 53 8.06 -3.17 -9.87
CA GLU A 53 6.64 -3.52 -9.75
C GLU A 53 6.10 -3.09 -8.38
N ARG A 54 6.90 -3.30 -7.35
CA ARG A 54 6.55 -2.91 -5.98
C ARG A 54 6.55 -1.40 -5.78
N ILE A 55 7.49 -0.70 -6.42
CA ILE A 55 7.51 0.77 -6.49
C ILE A 55 6.18 1.29 -7.05
N LEU A 56 5.69 0.71 -8.15
CA LEU A 56 4.40 1.08 -8.74
C LEU A 56 3.23 0.89 -7.75
N LEU A 57 3.23 -0.19 -6.96
CA LEU A 57 2.20 -0.42 -5.95
C LEU A 57 2.22 0.64 -4.84
N TYR A 58 3.38 1.16 -4.43
CA TYR A 58 3.45 2.29 -3.49
C TYR A 58 2.82 3.56 -4.08
N TRP A 59 3.02 3.83 -5.38
CA TRP A 59 2.38 4.95 -6.07
C TRP A 59 0.86 4.79 -6.16
N ILE A 60 0.39 3.57 -6.44
CA ILE A 60 -1.04 3.23 -6.45
C ILE A 60 -1.64 3.40 -5.05
N ALA A 61 -0.98 2.91 -4.01
CA ALA A 61 -1.38 3.10 -2.61
C ALA A 61 -1.49 4.57 -2.24
N ARG A 62 -0.53 5.40 -2.67
CA ARG A 62 -0.59 6.86 -2.47
C ARG A 62 -1.76 7.50 -3.21
N ARG A 63 -2.11 7.01 -4.41
CA ARG A 63 -3.30 7.47 -5.12
C ARG A 63 -4.57 7.05 -4.39
N ALA A 64 -4.63 5.82 -3.88
CA ALA A 64 -5.78 5.28 -3.15
C ALA A 64 -6.12 6.10 -1.90
N ILE A 65 -5.13 6.46 -1.07
CA ILE A 65 -5.36 7.30 0.12
C ILE A 65 -5.77 8.74 -0.24
N ASN A 66 -5.46 9.20 -1.46
CA ASN A 66 -5.83 10.52 -1.94
C ASN A 66 -7.24 10.58 -2.54
N GLN A 67 -7.71 9.49 -3.12
CA GLN A 67 -9.01 9.38 -3.80
C GLN A 67 -9.72 8.07 -3.41
N PRO A 68 -10.06 7.88 -2.12
CA PRO A 68 -10.59 6.60 -1.63
C PRO A 68 -11.88 6.18 -2.34
N HIS A 69 -12.72 7.13 -2.75
CA HIS A 69 -13.98 6.87 -3.46
C HIS A 69 -13.77 6.14 -4.79
N LYS A 70 -12.71 6.48 -5.54
CA LYS A 70 -12.44 5.85 -6.84
C LYS A 70 -11.91 4.42 -6.72
N PHE A 71 -11.28 4.10 -5.58
CA PHE A 71 -10.85 2.74 -5.27
C PHE A 71 -12.02 1.87 -4.80
N ALA A 72 -13.01 2.47 -4.12
CA ALA A 72 -14.21 1.74 -3.70
C ALA A 72 -15.15 1.41 -4.87
N GLU A 73 -15.21 2.25 -5.91
CA GLU A 73 -16.06 2.04 -7.09
C GLU A 73 -15.53 0.97 -8.05
N ALA A 74 -14.24 0.66 -8.06
CA ALA A 74 -13.66 -0.41 -8.89
C ALA A 74 -14.15 -1.83 -8.52
N ARG A 75 -14.99 -1.94 -7.49
CA ARG A 75 -15.51 -3.19 -6.92
C ARG A 75 -16.91 -3.59 -7.42
N TYR A 76 -17.53 -2.80 -8.31
CA TYR A 76 -18.87 -3.03 -8.85
C TYR A 76 -18.91 -3.05 -10.37
#